data_AF-A0A6B3C9G9-F1
#
_entry.id   AF-A0A6B3C9G9-F1
#
_cell.length_a   1.000
_cell.length_b   1.000
_cell.length_c   1.000
_cell.angle_alpha   90.00
_cell.angle_beta   90.00
_cell.angle_gamma   90.00
#
_symmetry.space_group_name_H-M   'P 1'
#
loop_
_entity.id
_entity.type
_entity.pdbx_description
1 polymer ?
#
loop_
_entity_poly.entity_id
_entity_poly.type
_entity_poly.pdbx_seq_one_letter_code
_entity_poly.pdbx_strand_id
1 'polypeptide(L)'
;YMDEASDLIVLYKVEELPARVSDQVQVLQRAAELTAEAMPRLRSMDSLQEYWVEVNRLENQADKSHRKLLAQMFDEISDPILLMKLKEIVEKLEDAADAFEKVANTVETIALKES
;
A
#
# COMPACT_ATOMS: atom_id res chain seq x y z
N TYR A 1 -0.90 9.80 -1.55
CA TYR A 1 -1.49 8.54 -2.01
C TYR A 1 -2.75 8.19 -1.22
N MET A 2 -2.70 7.94 0.10
CA MET A 2 -3.93 7.66 0.89
C MET A 2 -4.98 8.78 0.84
N ASP A 3 -4.55 10.04 1.05
CA ASP A 3 -5.45 11.20 0.95
C ASP A 3 -6.04 11.32 -0.46
N GLU A 4 -5.22 11.11 -1.50
CA GLU A 4 -5.64 11.15 -2.90
C GLU A 4 -6.66 10.04 -3.23
N ALA A 5 -6.45 8.81 -2.74
CA ALA A 5 -7.43 7.74 -2.89
C ALA A 5 -8.77 8.09 -2.22
N SER A 6 -8.72 8.75 -1.06
CA SER A 6 -9.90 9.21 -0.32
C SER A 6 -10.62 10.33 -1.07
N ASP A 7 -9.88 11.29 -1.62
CA ASP A 7 -10.41 12.38 -2.45
C ASP A 7 -11.10 11.83 -3.71
N LEU A 8 -10.49 10.83 -4.37
CA LEU A 8 -11.07 10.19 -5.55
C LEU A 8 -12.41 9.49 -5.25
N ILE A 9 -12.53 8.82 -4.09
CA ILE A 9 -13.80 8.21 -3.66
C ILE A 9 -14.92 9.26 -3.61
N VAL A 10 -14.63 10.42 -2.99
CA VAL A 10 -15.58 11.52 -2.85
C VAL A 10 -15.88 12.17 -4.21
N LEU A 11 -14.83 12.49 -4.99
CA LEU A 11 -14.93 13.17 -6.28
C LEU A 11 -15.74 12.34 -7.29
N TYR A 12 -15.50 11.03 -7.32
CA TYR A 12 -16.17 10.10 -8.22
C TYR A 12 -17.53 9.63 -7.73
N LYS A 13 -17.90 10.00 -6.49
CA LYS A 13 -19.14 9.60 -5.83
C LYS A 13 -19.29 8.08 -5.83
N VAL A 14 -18.22 7.39 -5.46
CA VAL A 14 -18.23 5.94 -5.31
C VAL A 14 -18.89 5.62 -3.98
N GLU A 15 -20.07 5.00 -4.04
CA GLU A 15 -20.84 4.63 -2.84
C GLU A 15 -20.35 3.32 -2.22
N GLU A 16 -19.89 2.38 -3.07
CA GLU A 16 -19.43 1.06 -2.65
C GLU A 16 -18.07 0.74 -3.27
N LEU A 17 -17.14 0.31 -2.42
CA LEU A 17 -15.84 -0.21 -2.83
C LEU A 17 -15.91 -1.74 -2.91
N PRO A 18 -15.19 -2.38 -3.86
CA PRO A 18 -15.04 -3.82 -3.88
C PRO A 18 -14.52 -4.36 -2.54
N ALA A 19 -15.07 -5.48 -2.06
CA ALA A 19 -14.75 -6.01 -0.73
C ALA A 19 -13.23 -6.23 -0.51
N ARG A 20 -12.49 -6.62 -1.55
CA ARG A 20 -11.04 -6.83 -1.52
C ARG A 20 -10.22 -5.56 -1.31
N VAL A 21 -10.80 -4.36 -1.49
CA VAL A 21 -10.10 -3.11 -1.16
C VAL A 21 -9.70 -3.08 0.31
N SER A 22 -10.50 -3.71 1.18
CA SER A 22 -10.17 -3.82 2.61
C SER A 22 -8.83 -4.54 2.87
N ASP A 23 -8.45 -5.51 2.03
CA ASP A 23 -7.16 -6.21 2.16
C ASP A 23 -5.99 -5.24 1.93
N GLN A 24 -6.06 -4.39 0.89
CA GLN A 24 -5.04 -3.36 0.64
C GLN A 24 -4.98 -2.34 1.79
N VAL A 25 -6.13 -1.87 2.28
CA VAL A 25 -6.18 -0.90 3.39
C VAL A 25 -5.59 -1.47 4.68
N GLN A 26 -5.83 -2.75 4.98
CA GLN A 26 -5.22 -3.42 6.13
C GLN A 26 -3.70 -3.51 6.02
N VAL A 27 -3.19 -3.83 4.82
CA VAL A 27 -1.74 -3.82 4.57
C VAL A 27 -1.14 -2.43 4.80
N LEU A 28 -1.78 -1.38 4.27
CA LEU A 28 -1.33 0.00 4.42
C LEU A 28 -1.31 0.45 5.87
N GLN A 29 -2.35 0.10 6.64
CA GLN A 29 -2.38 0.36 8.07
C GLN A 29 -1.20 -0.32 8.77
N ARG A 30 -0.96 -1.61 8.49
CA ARG A 30 0.12 -2.35 9.14
C ARG A 30 1.50 -1.82 8.76
N ALA A 31 1.69 -1.46 7.49
CA ALA A 31 2.93 -0.83 7.04
C ALA A 31 3.16 0.51 7.76
N ALA A 32 2.12 1.35 7.88
CA ALA A 32 2.20 2.62 8.62
C ALA A 32 2.59 2.43 10.09
N GLU A 33 2.00 1.45 10.77
CA GLU A 33 2.33 1.10 12.16
C GLU A 33 3.80 0.69 12.30
N LEU A 34 4.26 -0.27 11.48
CA LEU A 34 5.65 -0.74 11.49
C LEU A 34 6.65 0.38 11.18
N THR A 35 6.34 1.21 10.18
CA THR A 35 7.14 2.38 9.83
C THR A 35 7.23 3.33 11.02
N ALA A 36 6.10 3.70 11.63
CA ALA A 36 6.08 4.59 12.79
C ALA A 36 6.87 4.02 13.99
N GLU A 37 6.75 2.72 14.28
CA GLU A 37 7.51 2.02 15.32
C GLU A 37 9.02 2.00 15.05
N ALA A 38 9.42 1.91 13.77
CA ALA A 38 10.83 1.86 13.37
C ALA A 38 11.51 3.24 13.37
N MET A 39 10.80 4.32 13.02
CA MET A 39 11.39 5.65 12.84
C MET A 39 12.26 6.15 14.01
N PRO A 40 11.88 5.98 15.31
CA PRO A 40 12.71 6.42 16.43
C PRO A 40 14.08 5.72 16.52
N ARG A 41 14.20 4.50 15.97
CA ARG A 41 15.42 3.68 15.99
C ARG A 41 16.39 4.01 14.85
N LEU A 42 15.99 4.85 13.89
CA LEU A 42 16.85 5.28 12.79
C LEU A 42 18.13 5.99 13.27
N ARG A 43 18.13 6.63 14.44
CA ARG A 43 19.32 7.33 14.93
C ARG A 43 20.47 6.40 15.28
N SER A 44 20.16 5.21 15.82
CA SER A 44 21.18 4.22 16.18
C SER A 44 21.31 3.11 15.15
N MET A 45 20.38 3.05 14.18
CA MET A 45 20.29 1.98 13.18
C MET A 45 20.18 0.56 13.78
N ASP A 46 19.79 0.47 15.05
CA ASP A 46 19.67 -0.79 15.76
C ASP A 46 18.33 -1.48 15.51
N SER A 47 18.38 -2.80 15.34
CA SER A 47 17.19 -3.66 15.29
C SER A 47 16.16 -3.25 14.23
N LEU A 48 16.62 -2.69 13.11
CA LEU A 48 15.76 -2.29 11.99
C LEU A 48 15.52 -3.42 10.97
N GLN A 49 16.26 -4.53 11.05
CA GLN A 49 16.15 -5.61 10.07
C GLN A 49 14.74 -6.20 9.97
N GLU A 50 14.10 -6.41 11.12
CA GLU A 50 12.73 -6.90 11.16
C GLU A 50 11.75 -5.93 10.47
N TYR A 51 11.99 -4.63 10.55
CA TYR A 51 11.14 -3.63 9.92
C TYR A 51 11.12 -3.75 8.39
N TRP A 52 12.28 -3.74 7.72
CA TRP A 52 12.28 -3.80 6.25
C TRP A 52 11.88 -5.17 5.71
N VAL A 53 12.18 -6.25 6.44
CA VAL A 53 11.69 -7.60 6.11
C VAL A 53 10.16 -7.66 6.17
N GLU A 54 9.55 -7.14 7.23
CA GLU A 54 8.09 -7.16 7.38
C GLU A 54 7.39 -6.23 6.39
N VAL A 55 7.94 -5.06 6.09
CA VAL A 55 7.38 -4.19 5.04
C VAL A 55 7.47 -4.86 3.66
N ASN A 56 8.57 -5.52 3.32
CA ASN A 56 8.66 -6.26 2.06
C ASN A 56 7.65 -7.42 2.00
N ARG A 57 7.41 -8.12 3.11
CA ARG A 57 6.36 -9.15 3.20
C ARG A 57 4.96 -8.58 2.97
N LEU A 58 4.70 -7.40 3.51
CA LEU A 58 3.43 -6.68 3.36
C LEU A 58 3.23 -6.18 1.92
N GLU A 59 4.27 -5.64 1.29
CA GLU A 59 4.24 -5.23 -0.12
C GLU A 59 3.86 -6.43 -1.02
N ASN A 60 4.54 -7.57 -0.86
CA ASN A 60 4.21 -8.79 -1.62
C ASN A 60 2.75 -9.24 -1.42
N GLN A 61 2.18 -8.99 -0.22
CA GLN A 61 0.78 -9.26 0.07
C GLN A 61 -0.16 -8.24 -0.63
N ALA A 62 0.17 -6.95 -0.60
CA ALA A 62 -0.56 -5.89 -1.30
C ALA A 62 -0.58 -6.16 -2.81
N ASP A 63 0.58 -6.38 -3.42
CA ASP A 63 0.74 -6.58 -4.86
C ASP A 63 -0.05 -7.81 -5.36
N LYS A 64 -0.04 -8.90 -4.57
CA LYS A 64 -0.88 -10.08 -4.84
C LYS A 64 -2.38 -9.79 -4.70
N SER A 65 -2.78 -9.00 -3.71
CA SER A 65 -4.18 -8.62 -3.52
C SER A 65 -4.65 -7.70 -4.64
N HIS A 66 -3.84 -6.71 -5.00
CA HIS A 66 -4.06 -5.76 -6.08
C HIS A 66 -4.32 -6.45 -7.41
N ARG A 67 -3.45 -7.39 -7.81
CA ARG A 67 -3.63 -8.16 -9.06
C ARG A 67 -4.94 -8.95 -9.09
N LYS A 68 -5.34 -9.54 -7.96
CA LYS A 68 -6.62 -10.27 -7.86
C LYS A 68 -7.82 -9.33 -7.94
N LEU A 69 -7.74 -8.19 -7.27
CA LEU A 69 -8.77 -7.17 -7.30
C LEU A 69 -8.94 -6.59 -8.70
N LEU A 70 -7.85 -6.24 -9.39
CA LEU A 70 -7.90 -5.81 -10.78
C LEU A 70 -8.54 -6.87 -11.68
N ALA A 71 -8.09 -8.12 -11.63
CA ALA A 71 -8.67 -9.20 -12.43
C ALA A 71 -10.18 -9.37 -12.17
N GLN A 72 -10.60 -9.31 -10.90
CA GLN A 72 -12.01 -9.38 -10.53
C GLN A 72 -12.81 -8.20 -11.08
N MET A 73 -12.30 -6.98 -10.97
CA MET A 73 -12.99 -5.79 -11.46
C MET A 73 -13.21 -5.82 -12.98
N PHE A 74 -12.21 -6.26 -13.75
CA PHE A 74 -12.32 -6.37 -15.20
C PHE A 74 -13.28 -7.50 -15.65
N ASP A 75 -13.50 -8.51 -14.81
CA ASP A 75 -14.42 -9.62 -15.10
C ASP A 75 -15.87 -9.29 -14.70
N GLU A 76 -16.07 -8.66 -13.53
CA GLU A 76 -17.38 -8.46 -12.93
C GLU A 76 -18.04 -7.11 -13.29
N ILE A 77 -17.27 -6.06 -13.59
CA ILE A 77 -17.81 -4.71 -13.80
C ILE A 77 -18.04 -4.44 -15.29
N SER A 78 -19.32 -4.33 -15.67
CA SER A 78 -19.71 -4.05 -17.06
C SER A 78 -19.70 -2.56 -17.42
N ASP A 79 -19.85 -1.66 -16.44
CA ASP A 79 -19.79 -0.21 -16.68
C ASP A 79 -18.33 0.26 -16.75
N PRO A 80 -17.83 0.68 -17.94
CA PRO A 80 -16.44 1.11 -18.08
C PRO A 80 -16.11 2.39 -17.29
N ILE A 81 -17.10 3.26 -17.02
CA ILE A 81 -16.90 4.47 -16.22
C ILE A 81 -16.68 4.08 -14.76
N LEU A 82 -17.51 3.19 -14.23
CA LEU A 82 -17.34 2.66 -12.87
C LEU A 82 -16.01 1.93 -12.71
N LEU A 83 -15.65 1.08 -13.69
CA LEU A 83 -14.38 0.36 -13.71
C LEU A 83 -13.19 1.34 -13.66
N MET A 84 -13.22 2.39 -14.48
CA MET A 84 -12.16 3.41 -14.51
C MET A 84 -12.03 4.14 -13.16
N LYS A 85 -13.15 4.58 -12.57
CA LYS A 85 -13.17 5.25 -11.26
C LYS A 85 -12.56 4.39 -10.15
N LEU A 86 -13.01 3.13 -10.06
CA LEU A 86 -12.52 2.21 -9.05
C LEU A 86 -11.05 1.84 -9.27
N LYS A 87 -10.64 1.67 -10.54
CA LYS A 87 -9.26 1.35 -10.88
C LYS A 87 -8.32 2.45 -10.40
N GLU A 88 -8.64 3.72 -10.66
CA GLU A 88 -7.80 4.83 -10.20
C GLU A 88 -7.67 4.88 -8.67
N ILE A 89 -8.76 4.64 -7.93
CA ILE A 89 -8.72 4.58 -6.45
C ILE A 89 -7.77 3.46 -5.99
N VAL A 90 -7.93 2.26 -6.55
CA VAL A 90 -7.14 1.07 -6.18
C VAL A 90 -5.67 1.22 -6.57
N GLU A 91 -5.37 1.89 -7.68
CA GLU A 91 -3.99 2.26 -8.06
C GLU A 91 -3.38 3.24 -7.05
N LYS A 92 -4.14 4.19 -6.51
CA LYS A 92 -3.62 5.09 -5.48
C LYS A 92 -3.38 4.43 -4.13
N LEU A 93 -4.14 3.39 -3.80
CA LEU A 93 -3.85 2.55 -2.64
C LEU A 93 -2.57 1.73 -2.87
N GLU A 94 -2.34 1.24 -4.09
CA GLU A 94 -1.11 0.53 -4.43
C GLU A 94 0.12 1.45 -4.40
N ASP A 95 0.02 2.66 -4.97
CA ASP A 95 1.06 3.69 -4.89
C ASP A 95 1.43 4.00 -3.42
N ALA A 96 0.46 3.92 -2.50
CA ALA A 96 0.72 4.10 -1.07
C ALA A 96 1.53 2.93 -0.47
N ALA A 97 1.29 1.69 -0.91
CA ALA A 97 1.99 0.51 -0.41
C ALA A 97 3.45 0.50 -0.89
N ASP A 98 3.65 0.77 -2.19
CA ASP A 98 4.97 0.96 -2.81
C ASP A 98 5.77 2.10 -2.15
N ALA A 99 5.10 3.17 -1.70
CA ALA A 99 5.76 4.23 -0.95
C ALA A 99 6.35 3.75 0.39
N PHE A 100 5.66 2.87 1.12
CA PHE A 100 6.20 2.27 2.35
C PHE A 100 7.40 1.36 2.05
N GLU A 101 7.32 0.56 0.98
CA GLU A 101 8.42 -0.29 0.53
C GLU A 101 9.67 0.54 0.21
N LYS A 102 9.51 1.65 -0.54
CA LYS A 102 10.62 2.57 -0.85
C LYS A 102 11.29 3.12 0.40
N VAL A 103 10.52 3.45 1.44
CA VAL A 103 11.09 3.89 2.73
C VAL A 103 11.87 2.75 3.38
N ALA A 104 11.31 1.54 3.45
CA ALA A 104 11.98 0.37 4.01
C ALA A 104 13.29 0.04 3.28
N ASN A 105 13.27 0.01 1.95
CA ASN A 105 14.45 -0.24 1.10
C ASN A 105 15.54 0.84 1.30
N THR A 106 15.12 2.09 1.51
CA THR A 106 16.05 3.19 1.82
C THR A 106 16.72 2.96 3.18
N VAL A 107 15.95 2.57 4.19
CA VAL A 107 16.47 2.26 5.54
C VAL A 107 17.45 1.09 5.50
N GLU A 108 17.10 0.00 4.81
CA GLU A 108 17.99 -1.16 4.61
C GLU A 108 19.31 -0.72 3.96
N THR A 109 19.23 0.06 2.88
CA THR A 109 20.41 0.54 2.15
C THR A 109 21.34 1.38 3.04
N ILE A 110 20.79 2.20 3.93
CA ILE A 110 21.59 2.99 4.87
C ILE A 110 22.23 2.07 5.91
N ALA A 111 21.46 1.18 6.53
CA ALA A 111 21.97 0.27 7.56
C ALA A 111 23.10 -0.64 7.05
N LEU A 112 22.99 -1.13 5.80
CA LEU A 112 24.02 -1.95 5.16
C LEU A 112 25.30 -1.19 4.82
N LYS A 113 25.25 0.15 4.67
CA LYS A 113 26.43 0.98 4.40
C LYS A 113 27.18 1.39 5.67
N GLU A 114 26.48 1.46 6.79
CA GLU A 114 27.05 1.81 8.11
C GLU A 114 27.53 0.58 8.91
N SER A 115 27.36 -0.64 8.36
CA SER A 115 27.87 -1.91 8.91
C SER A 115 29.22 -2.29 8.32
#